data_AF-A0A7W8CTV7-F1
#
_entry.id   AF-A0A7W8CTV7-F1
#
_cell.length_a   1.000
_cell.length_b   1.000
_cell.length_c   1.000
_cell.angle_alpha   90.00
_cell.angle_beta   90.00
_cell.angle_gamma   90.00
#
_symmetry.space_group_name_H-M   'P 1'
#
loop_
_entity.id
_entity.type
_entity.pdbx_description
1 polymer ?
#
loop_
_entity_poly.entity_id
_entity_poly.type
_entity_poly.pdbx_seq_one_letter_code
_entity_poly.pdbx_strand_id
1 'polypeptide(L)'
;MSKIKINLEALKKRLDSKGLLEVQQEEGYVEKMKVAFNSPATGKELQKLPFTLPEDYEEFLRLHNGGLIFTHPEYGGGFELFTVDEILEHRAIPGYDYPDNWFPIAYGYDGCYLIVTDKMVGNGYLYVMDTGYDFEDNMFIGMTFEDWLEKIIIAQGTKFWEWGFIIP
;
A
#
# COMPACT_ATOMS: atom_id res chain seq x y z
N MET A 1 1.79 -13.54 17.01
CA MET A 1 0.88 -12.78 16.12
C MET A 1 1.77 -12.03 15.16
N SER A 2 1.52 -12.05 13.85
CA SER A 2 2.33 -11.33 12.85
C SER A 2 2.25 -9.82 13.05
N LYS A 3 3.25 -9.04 12.58
CA LYS A 3 3.17 -7.58 12.76
C LYS A 3 2.09 -6.96 11.87
N ILE A 4 1.79 -7.55 10.71
CA ILE A 4 0.59 -7.20 9.92
C ILE A 4 -0.66 -7.16 10.79
N LYS A 5 -0.97 -8.26 11.51
CA LYS A 5 -2.15 -8.33 12.39
C LYS A 5 -2.10 -7.29 13.51
N ILE A 6 -0.96 -7.16 14.18
CA ILE A 6 -0.78 -6.23 15.31
C ILE A 6 -1.04 -4.79 14.86
N ASN A 7 -0.43 -4.37 13.74
CA ASN A 7 -0.59 -3.03 13.19
C ASN A 7 -2.04 -2.74 12.75
N LEU A 8 -2.68 -3.67 12.04
CA LEU A 8 -4.06 -3.52 11.61
C LEU A 8 -5.05 -3.46 12.78
N GLU A 9 -4.87 -4.30 13.80
CA GLU A 9 -5.71 -4.27 15.00
C GLU A 9 -5.54 -2.97 15.80
N ALA A 10 -4.29 -2.49 15.94
CA ALA A 10 -4.00 -1.22 16.60
C ALA A 10 -4.61 -0.04 15.83
N LEU A 11 -4.50 -0.02 14.50
CA LEU A 11 -5.13 0.98 13.65
C LEU A 11 -6.66 0.98 13.80
N LYS A 12 -7.29 -0.20 13.69
CA LYS A 12 -8.76 -0.34 13.81
C LYS A 12 -9.30 0.14 15.16
N LYS A 13 -8.56 -0.06 16.25
CA LYS A 13 -8.94 0.44 17.60
C LYS A 13 -9.00 1.97 17.70
N ARG A 14 -8.31 2.68 16.80
CA ARG A 14 -8.26 4.15 16.76
C ARG A 14 -9.36 4.75 15.86
N LEU A 15 -10.08 3.93 15.10
CA LEU A 15 -11.15 4.41 14.23
C LEU A 15 -12.40 4.73 15.04
N ASP A 16 -13.10 5.79 14.65
CA ASP A 16 -14.43 6.08 15.17
C ASP A 16 -15.49 5.14 14.57
N SER A 17 -16.74 5.27 15.02
CA SER A 17 -17.85 4.41 14.57
C SER A 17 -18.19 4.52 13.09
N LYS A 18 -17.63 5.51 12.37
CA LYS A 18 -17.79 5.70 10.93
C LYS A 18 -16.56 5.21 10.15
N GLY A 19 -15.57 4.61 10.81
CA GLY A 19 -14.32 4.18 10.19
C GLY A 19 -13.38 5.34 9.86
N LEU A 20 -13.50 6.46 10.57
CA LEU A 20 -12.63 7.62 10.40
C LEU A 20 -11.56 7.67 11.49
N LEU A 21 -10.36 8.05 11.09
CA LEU A 21 -9.21 8.30 11.95
C LEU A 21 -8.92 9.80 11.98
N GLU A 22 -8.81 10.38 13.17
CA GLU A 22 -8.24 11.72 13.32
C GLU A 22 -6.72 11.65 13.12
N VAL A 23 -6.21 12.44 12.18
CA VAL A 23 -4.79 12.53 11.84
C VAL A 23 -4.31 13.97 11.89
N GLN A 24 -3.05 14.15 12.26
CA GLN A 24 -2.37 15.44 12.18
C GLN A 24 -1.49 15.48 10.91
N GLN A 25 -1.76 16.47 10.06
CA GLN A 25 -1.00 16.80 8.86
C GLN A 25 0.05 17.89 9.15
N GLU A 26 0.71 18.38 8.10
CA GLU A 26 1.65 19.49 8.17
C GLU A 26 1.03 20.74 8.82
N GLU A 27 1.89 21.60 9.38
CA GLU A 27 1.49 22.84 10.08
C GLU A 27 0.53 22.64 11.27
N GLY A 28 0.31 21.40 11.70
CA GLY A 28 -0.60 21.08 12.80
C GLY A 28 -2.08 21.03 12.39
N TYR A 29 -2.39 21.02 11.09
CA TYR A 29 -3.76 20.78 10.62
C TYR A 29 -4.23 19.39 11.06
N VAL A 30 -5.46 19.31 11.56
CA VAL A 30 -6.08 18.06 12.01
C VAL A 30 -7.30 17.77 11.17
N GLU A 31 -7.33 16.58 10.58
CA GLU A 31 -8.41 16.14 9.69
C GLU A 31 -8.84 14.70 10.00
N LYS A 32 -10.01 14.32 9.48
CA LYS A 32 -10.52 12.96 9.57
C LYS A 32 -10.34 12.22 8.25
N MET A 33 -9.58 11.13 8.30
CA MET A 33 -9.31 10.28 7.14
C MET A 33 -10.01 8.95 7.26
N LYS A 34 -10.56 8.46 6.15
CA LYS A 34 -11.24 7.17 6.06
C LYS A 34 -10.23 6.03 6.01
N VAL A 35 -10.50 4.99 6.79
CA VAL A 35 -9.84 3.69 6.70
C VAL A 35 -10.91 2.61 6.60
N ALA A 36 -10.88 1.82 5.54
CA ALA A 36 -11.82 0.75 5.31
C ALA A 36 -11.11 -0.42 4.62
N PHE A 37 -11.20 -1.62 5.20
CA PHE A 37 -10.61 -2.81 4.61
C PHE A 37 -11.68 -3.75 4.07
N ASN A 38 -11.39 -4.39 2.95
CA ASN A 38 -12.29 -5.36 2.34
C ASN A 38 -12.30 -6.69 3.12
N SER A 39 -13.21 -7.58 2.73
CA SER A 39 -13.22 -8.95 3.24
C SER A 39 -11.96 -9.71 2.78
N PRO A 40 -11.52 -10.76 3.51
CA PRO A 40 -10.42 -11.64 3.10
C PRO A 40 -10.52 -12.13 1.65
N ALA A 41 -9.37 -12.22 0.97
CA ALA A 41 -9.27 -12.89 -0.32
C ALA A 41 -9.45 -14.41 -0.14
N THR A 42 -10.26 -15.00 -1.01
CA THR A 42 -10.40 -16.44 -1.13
C THR A 42 -9.17 -17.06 -1.78
N GLY A 43 -8.93 -18.35 -1.52
CA GLY A 43 -7.84 -19.08 -2.18
C GLY A 43 -7.97 -19.08 -3.72
N LYS A 44 -9.18 -18.99 -4.25
CA LYS A 44 -9.42 -18.89 -5.70
C LYS A 44 -9.02 -17.54 -6.28
N GLU A 45 -9.24 -16.45 -5.54
CA GLU A 45 -8.76 -15.13 -5.95
C GLU A 45 -7.24 -15.12 -5.96
N LEU A 46 -6.59 -15.54 -4.87
CA LEU A 46 -5.12 -15.56 -4.78
C LEU A 46 -4.45 -16.37 -5.90
N GLN A 47 -5.07 -17.47 -6.35
CA GLN A 47 -4.57 -18.29 -7.46
C GLN A 47 -4.58 -17.59 -8.83
N LYS A 48 -5.29 -16.45 -8.98
CA LYS A 48 -5.27 -15.66 -10.21
C LYS A 48 -3.96 -14.89 -10.40
N LEU A 49 -3.24 -14.61 -9.31
CA LEU A 49 -2.00 -13.84 -9.38
C LEU A 49 -0.89 -14.71 -10.01
N PRO A 50 -0.24 -14.24 -11.10
CA PRO A 50 0.72 -15.04 -11.85
C PRO A 50 2.14 -14.98 -11.27
N PHE A 51 2.30 -14.51 -10.03
CA PHE A 51 3.60 -14.36 -9.36
C PHE A 51 3.58 -14.98 -7.96
N THR A 52 4.77 -15.22 -7.42
CA THR A 52 4.90 -15.70 -6.05
C THR A 52 4.68 -14.53 -5.09
N LEU A 53 3.60 -14.58 -4.30
CA LEU A 53 3.34 -13.57 -3.29
C LEU A 53 4.41 -13.62 -2.19
N PRO A 54 4.97 -12.45 -1.80
CA PRO A 54 5.69 -12.34 -0.53
C PRO A 54 4.79 -12.72 0.65
N GLU A 55 5.34 -13.39 1.66
CA GLU A 55 4.58 -13.98 2.77
C GLU A 55 3.73 -12.96 3.54
N ASP A 56 4.30 -11.77 3.80
CA ASP A 56 3.63 -10.68 4.51
C ASP A 56 2.51 -10.03 3.69
N TYR A 57 2.70 -9.90 2.38
CA TYR A 57 1.65 -9.41 1.49
C TYR A 57 0.53 -10.43 1.28
N GLU A 58 0.87 -11.72 1.15
CA GLU A 58 -0.13 -12.80 1.14
C GLU A 58 -0.95 -12.81 2.43
N GLU A 59 -0.31 -12.64 3.59
CA GLU A 59 -1.02 -12.55 4.85
C GLU A 59 -2.01 -11.38 4.86
N PHE A 60 -1.60 -10.21 4.36
CA PHE A 60 -2.50 -9.07 4.22
C PHE A 60 -3.71 -9.41 3.37
N LEU A 61 -3.53 -9.98 2.17
CA LEU A 61 -4.65 -10.35 1.29
C LEU A 61 -5.59 -11.38 1.93
N ARG A 62 -5.04 -12.33 2.69
CA ARG A 62 -5.83 -13.31 3.46
C ARG A 62 -6.61 -12.71 4.63
N LEU A 63 -6.30 -11.49 5.04
CA LEU A 63 -7.07 -10.73 6.02
C LEU A 63 -8.02 -9.75 5.34
N HIS A 64 -7.56 -9.11 4.26
CA HIS A 64 -8.22 -8.02 3.56
C HIS A 64 -7.82 -8.03 2.08
N ASN A 65 -8.77 -8.33 1.20
CA ASN A 65 -8.57 -8.23 -0.25
C ASN A 65 -8.63 -6.76 -0.70
N GLY A 66 -7.60 -5.99 -0.36
CA GLY A 66 -7.56 -4.55 -0.60
C GLY A 66 -8.32 -3.71 0.42
N GLY A 67 -8.46 -2.43 0.14
CA GLY A 67 -9.10 -1.45 1.00
C GLY A 67 -8.66 0.00 0.72
N LEU A 68 -9.17 0.92 1.51
CA LEU A 68 -8.82 2.34 1.50
C LEU A 68 -8.13 2.69 2.81
N ILE A 69 -6.96 3.34 2.74
CA ILE A 69 -6.27 3.87 3.91
C ILE A 69 -5.98 5.36 3.71
N PHE A 70 -6.19 6.13 4.78
CA PHE A 70 -5.90 7.56 4.82
C PHE A 70 -6.57 8.38 3.71
N THR A 71 -7.79 8.02 3.31
CA THR A 71 -8.51 8.69 2.22
C THR A 71 -9.42 9.79 2.76
N HIS A 72 -9.34 11.02 2.24
CA HIS A 72 -10.27 12.08 2.65
C HIS A 72 -11.70 11.71 2.23
N PRO A 73 -12.70 11.78 3.12
CA PRO A 73 -14.06 11.30 2.85
C PRO A 73 -14.76 12.05 1.71
N GLU A 74 -14.37 13.30 1.44
CA GLU A 74 -14.96 14.12 0.38
C GLU A 74 -14.06 14.29 -0.85
N TYR A 75 -12.75 14.17 -0.69
CA TYR A 75 -11.77 14.58 -1.71
C TYR A 75 -10.84 13.45 -2.19
N GLY A 76 -10.86 12.28 -1.54
CA GLY A 76 -9.97 11.18 -1.90
C GLY A 76 -8.52 11.41 -1.39
N GLY A 77 -7.54 11.06 -2.21
CA GLY A 77 -6.12 11.40 -2.00
C GLY A 77 -5.27 10.40 -1.21
N GLY A 78 -5.89 9.52 -0.41
CA GLY A 78 -5.17 8.45 0.32
C GLY A 78 -4.65 7.34 -0.58
N PHE A 79 -4.44 6.15 0.00
CA PHE A 79 -4.13 4.94 -0.76
C PHE A 79 -5.34 4.04 -0.92
N GLU A 80 -5.58 3.63 -2.16
CA GLU A 80 -6.35 2.47 -2.53
C GLU A 80 -5.41 1.27 -2.62
N LEU A 81 -5.54 0.35 -1.67
CA LEU A 81 -4.90 -0.95 -1.69
C LEU A 81 -5.75 -1.86 -2.57
N PHE A 82 -5.15 -2.40 -3.63
CA PHE A 82 -5.89 -3.13 -4.64
C PHE A 82 -6.33 -4.51 -4.14
N THR A 83 -7.54 -4.87 -4.54
CA THR A 83 -8.00 -6.25 -4.59
C THR A 83 -7.17 -7.05 -5.59
N VAL A 84 -7.21 -8.38 -5.51
CA VAL A 84 -6.56 -9.25 -6.51
C VAL A 84 -7.00 -8.94 -7.94
N ASP A 85 -8.27 -8.63 -8.16
CA ASP A 85 -8.77 -8.33 -9.50
C ASP A 85 -8.25 -6.96 -9.97
N GLU A 86 -8.25 -5.93 -9.11
CA GLU A 86 -7.68 -4.61 -9.41
C GLU A 86 -6.18 -4.66 -9.72
N ILE A 87 -5.40 -5.51 -9.03
CA ILE A 87 -3.97 -5.73 -9.36
C ILE A 87 -3.81 -6.15 -10.82
N LEU A 88 -4.64 -7.10 -11.29
CA LEU A 88 -4.59 -7.62 -12.65
C LEU A 88 -5.09 -6.58 -13.67
N GLU A 89 -6.14 -5.83 -13.32
CA GLU A 89 -6.67 -4.75 -14.15
C GLU A 89 -5.64 -3.62 -14.33
N HIS A 90 -5.03 -3.15 -13.24
CA HIS A 90 -4.01 -2.09 -13.29
C HIS A 90 -2.73 -2.54 -13.99
N ARG A 91 -2.35 -3.82 -13.84
CA ARG A 91 -1.23 -4.40 -14.58
C ARG A 91 -1.47 -4.43 -16.09
N ALA A 92 -2.73 -4.53 -16.53
CA ALA A 92 -3.11 -4.64 -17.94
C ALA A 92 -3.36 -3.28 -18.62
N ILE A 93 -3.22 -2.15 -17.91
CA ILE A 93 -3.42 -0.81 -18.49
C ILE A 93 -2.36 -0.54 -19.57
N PRO A 94 -2.78 -0.26 -20.83
CA PRO A 94 -1.83 0.07 -21.90
C PRO A 94 -1.03 1.33 -21.59
N GLY A 95 0.27 1.31 -21.92
CA GLY A 95 1.17 2.45 -21.70
C GLY A 95 1.96 2.39 -20.40
N TYR A 96 1.68 1.42 -19.52
CA TYR A 96 2.58 1.07 -18.42
C TYR A 96 3.32 -0.23 -18.77
N ASP A 97 4.58 -0.10 -19.21
CA ASP A 97 5.41 -1.24 -19.60
C ASP A 97 6.05 -1.91 -18.36
N TYR A 98 5.21 -2.40 -17.44
CA TYR A 98 5.66 -3.10 -16.22
C TYR A 98 6.52 -4.32 -16.59
N PRO A 99 7.70 -4.49 -15.95
CA PRO A 99 8.46 -5.74 -16.06
C PRO A 99 7.60 -6.96 -15.70
N ASP A 100 7.92 -8.13 -16.26
CA ASP A 100 7.06 -9.34 -16.23
C ASP A 100 6.53 -9.69 -14.82
N ASN A 101 7.39 -9.59 -13.80
CA ASN A 101 7.08 -9.93 -12.41
C ASN A 101 6.74 -8.73 -11.51
N TRP A 102 6.41 -7.58 -12.09
CA TRP A 102 6.10 -6.37 -11.34
C TRP A 102 4.60 -6.13 -11.37
N PHE A 103 4.01 -5.99 -10.18
CA PHE A 103 2.56 -5.89 -10.03
C PHE A 103 2.20 -4.69 -9.16
N PRO A 104 1.42 -3.72 -9.67
CA PRO A 104 0.90 -2.64 -8.86
C PRO A 104 -0.08 -3.22 -7.84
N ILE A 105 0.11 -2.90 -6.57
CA ILE A 105 -0.69 -3.39 -5.43
C ILE A 105 -1.42 -2.28 -4.68
N ALA A 106 -1.08 -1.03 -4.95
CA ALA A 106 -1.83 0.11 -4.48
C ALA A 106 -1.64 1.31 -5.41
N TYR A 107 -2.58 2.23 -5.34
CA TYR A 107 -2.51 3.55 -5.94
C TYR A 107 -2.88 4.60 -4.91
N GLY A 108 -2.13 5.69 -4.84
CA GLY A 108 -2.42 6.79 -3.94
C GLY A 108 -1.71 8.08 -4.35
N TYR A 109 -1.96 9.17 -3.61
CA TYR A 109 -1.27 10.48 -3.66
C TYR A 109 -0.59 10.86 -4.99
N ASP A 110 -1.11 11.88 -5.68
CA ASP A 110 -0.49 12.50 -6.87
C ASP A 110 -0.08 11.51 -7.99
N GLY A 111 -0.72 10.34 -8.06
CA GLY A 111 -0.46 9.35 -9.11
C GLY A 111 0.62 8.31 -8.76
N CYS A 112 0.84 8.04 -7.49
CA CYS A 112 1.84 7.12 -7.01
C CYS A 112 1.32 5.66 -6.96
N TYR A 113 2.04 4.73 -7.58
CA TYR A 113 1.80 3.29 -7.47
C TYR A 113 2.78 2.64 -6.51
N LEU A 114 2.28 1.79 -5.63
CA LEU A 114 3.10 0.84 -4.89
C LEU A 114 3.13 -0.48 -5.66
N ILE A 115 4.33 -1.00 -5.92
CA ILE A 115 4.54 -2.14 -6.80
C ILE A 115 5.32 -3.22 -6.05
N VAL A 116 4.83 -4.46 -6.12
CA VAL A 116 5.59 -5.66 -5.73
C VAL A 116 6.47 -6.06 -6.90
N THR A 117 7.74 -6.32 -6.63
CA THR A 117 8.73 -6.72 -7.63
C THR A 117 9.42 -8.02 -7.24
N ASP A 118 10.14 -8.63 -8.18
CA ASP A 118 11.04 -9.76 -7.95
C ASP A 118 12.49 -9.34 -7.64
N LYS A 119 12.78 -8.03 -7.65
CA LYS A 119 14.10 -7.48 -7.31
C LYS A 119 14.15 -7.10 -5.84
N MET A 120 15.12 -7.68 -5.13
CA MET A 120 15.38 -7.36 -3.72
C MET A 120 16.38 -6.21 -3.61
N VAL A 121 16.03 -5.18 -2.82
CA VAL A 121 16.93 -4.11 -2.39
C VAL A 121 16.94 -4.09 -0.86
N GLY A 122 18.11 -4.35 -0.26
CA GLY A 122 18.18 -4.60 1.19
C GLY A 122 17.38 -5.86 1.57
N ASN A 123 16.42 -5.70 2.49
CA ASN A 123 15.46 -6.73 2.88
C ASN A 123 14.09 -6.60 2.17
N GLY A 124 13.92 -5.61 1.30
CA GLY A 124 12.64 -5.28 0.69
C GLY A 124 12.52 -5.56 -0.80
N TYR A 125 11.27 -5.60 -1.27
CA TYR A 125 10.90 -5.89 -2.66
C TYR A 125 9.96 -4.84 -3.27
N LEU A 126 9.63 -3.80 -2.50
CA LEU A 126 8.71 -2.75 -2.92
C LEU A 126 9.41 -1.69 -3.77
N TYR A 127 8.68 -1.28 -4.79
CA TYR A 127 9.01 -0.17 -5.68
C TYR A 127 7.88 0.84 -5.65
N VAL A 128 8.21 2.13 -5.70
CA VAL A 128 7.24 3.22 -5.76
C VAL A 128 7.36 3.90 -7.12
N MET A 129 6.27 4.02 -7.88
CA MET A 129 6.30 4.64 -9.21
C MET A 129 5.40 5.87 -9.22
N ASP A 130 5.93 7.02 -9.61
CA ASP A 130 5.09 8.18 -9.92
C ASP A 130 4.56 8.08 -11.35
N THR A 131 3.27 8.34 -11.56
CA THR A 131 2.67 8.31 -12.90
C THR A 131 3.41 9.24 -13.85
N GLY A 132 3.73 8.73 -15.05
CA GLY A 132 4.40 9.51 -16.09
C GLY A 132 5.92 9.42 -16.08
N TYR A 133 6.51 8.64 -15.18
CA TYR A 133 7.94 8.31 -15.17
C TYR A 133 8.18 6.86 -15.61
N ASP A 134 9.33 6.64 -16.25
CA ASP A 134 9.82 5.29 -16.57
C ASP A 134 10.36 4.59 -15.31
N PHE A 135 10.54 3.27 -15.39
CA PHE A 135 11.14 2.50 -14.28
C PHE A 135 12.62 2.86 -14.08
N GLU A 136 12.96 3.41 -12.92
CA GLU A 136 14.30 3.86 -12.53
C GLU A 136 14.79 3.16 -11.25
N ASP A 137 16.09 2.88 -11.13
CA ASP A 137 16.65 2.14 -9.99
C ASP A 137 16.58 2.88 -8.63
N ASN A 138 16.40 4.19 -8.62
CA ASN A 138 16.33 5.05 -7.43
C ASN A 138 14.97 5.02 -6.71
N MET A 139 13.98 4.34 -7.28
CA MET A 139 12.58 4.32 -6.79
C MET A 139 12.26 3.09 -5.91
N PHE A 140 13.23 2.21 -5.70
CA PHE A 140 13.13 1.15 -4.69
C PHE A 140 13.19 1.73 -3.28
N ILE A 141 12.21 1.40 -2.45
CA ILE A 141 12.15 1.90 -1.07
C ILE A 141 12.81 0.96 -0.05
N GLY A 142 13.28 -0.21 -0.50
CA GLY A 142 14.00 -1.17 0.34
C GLY A 142 13.16 -1.77 1.48
N MET A 143 11.84 -1.84 1.31
CA MET A 143 10.90 -2.32 2.33
C MET A 143 10.08 -3.52 1.86
N THR A 144 9.64 -4.34 2.80
CA THR A 144 8.55 -5.29 2.60
C THR A 144 7.19 -4.60 2.76
N PHE A 145 6.09 -5.28 2.45
CA PHE A 145 4.76 -4.73 2.66
C PHE A 145 4.46 -4.48 4.14
N GLU A 146 4.89 -5.37 5.04
CA GLU A 146 4.80 -5.17 6.48
C GLU A 146 5.53 -3.89 6.93
N ASP A 147 6.77 -3.70 6.48
CA ASP A 147 7.58 -2.53 6.81
C ASP A 147 6.95 -1.23 6.31
N TRP A 148 6.39 -1.24 5.10
CA TRP A 148 5.70 -0.10 4.52
C TRP A 148 4.38 0.21 5.25
N LEU A 149 3.58 -0.82 5.54
CA LEU A 149 2.29 -0.68 6.22
C LEU A 149 2.44 -0.10 7.63
N GLU A 150 3.43 -0.56 8.40
CA GLU A 150 3.72 0.00 9.72
C GLU A 150 4.10 1.48 9.62
N LYS A 151 5.01 1.82 8.70
CA LYS A 151 5.51 3.19 8.55
C LYS A 151 4.45 4.15 8.02
N ILE A 152 3.62 3.74 7.06
CA ILE A 152 2.53 4.60 6.56
C ILE A 152 1.48 4.87 7.64
N ILE A 153 1.27 3.91 8.56
CA ILE A 153 0.39 4.11 9.73
C ILE A 153 0.99 5.10 10.73
N ILE A 154 2.29 4.98 11.04
CA ILE A 154 3.01 5.91 11.93
C ILE A 154 3.05 7.31 11.33
N ALA A 155 3.30 7.40 10.03
CA ALA A 155 3.34 8.63 9.25
C ALA A 155 1.94 9.20 8.95
N GLN A 156 0.88 8.58 9.47
CA GLN A 156 -0.50 9.05 9.34
C GLN A 156 -0.94 9.24 7.87
N GLY A 157 -0.45 8.37 6.97
CA GLY A 157 -0.77 8.40 5.54
C GLY A 157 0.18 9.22 4.69
N THR A 158 1.14 9.95 5.27
CA THR A 158 2.08 10.78 4.50
C THR A 158 3.20 9.97 3.85
N LYS A 159 3.73 10.45 2.71
CA LYS A 159 4.79 9.81 1.90
C LYS A 159 6.14 9.83 2.62
N PHE A 160 6.28 9.06 3.68
CA PHE A 160 7.45 9.06 4.57
C PHE A 160 8.78 8.75 3.87
N TRP A 161 8.75 8.07 2.71
CA TRP A 161 9.94 7.79 1.90
C TRP A 161 10.51 9.05 1.24
N GLU A 162 9.75 10.15 1.15
CA GLU A 162 10.21 11.44 0.62
C GLU A 162 10.90 12.31 1.69
N TRP A 163 10.88 11.90 2.97
CA TRP A 163 11.43 12.70 4.08
C TRP A 163 12.96 12.77 4.12
N GLY A 164 13.66 12.10 3.20
CA GLY A 164 15.11 12.25 3.01
C GLY A 164 15.98 11.62 4.10
N PHE A 165 15.41 10.82 5.00
CA PHE A 165 16.19 10.05 5.97
C PHE A 165 16.59 8.70 5.37
N ILE A 166 17.90 8.42 5.32
CA ILE A 166 18.38 7.04 5.22
C ILE A 166 17.93 6.36 6.52
N ILE A 167 16.91 5.52 6.44
CA ILE A 167 16.50 4.69 7.58
C ILE A 167 17.65 3.69 7.80
N PRO A 168 18.35 3.74 8.95
CA PRO A 168 19.48 2.85 9.23
C PRO A 168 19.06 1.37 9.30
#